data_AF-A0AAV6BRK4-F1
#
_entry.id   AF-A0AAV6BRK4-F1
#
_cell.length_a   1.000
_cell.length_b   1.000
_cell.length_c   1.000
_cell.angle_alpha   90.00
_cell.angle_beta   90.00
_cell.angle_gamma   90.00
#
_symmetry.space_group_name_H-M   'P 1'
#
loop_
_entity.id
_entity.type
_entity.pdbx_description
1 polymer ?
#
loop_
_entity_poly.entity_id
_entity_poly.type
_entity_poly.pdbx_seq_one_letter_code
_entity_poly.pdbx_strand_id
1 'polypeptide(L)'
;MAIAFLGSGCGTDPPTLLRTLASWAATGAMLGRAWADGATPRAYTERTLERAQRELATQARELGTLPTAQRTQATPVTERVLRGLRDLAWAVRAHDRAAVRRLADTLGADARRLSSLDEPPS
;
A
#
# COMPACT_ATOMS: atom_id res chain seq x y z
N MET A 1 13.99 -41.85 16.88
CA MET A 1 13.05 -41.55 15.79
C MET A 1 12.99 -40.03 15.66
N ALA A 2 13.63 -39.49 14.62
CA ALA A 2 13.86 -38.05 14.48
C ALA A 2 12.57 -37.34 14.04
N ILE A 3 12.22 -36.26 14.76
CA ILE A 3 11.12 -35.36 14.42
C ILE A 3 11.63 -34.47 13.29
N ALA A 4 11.05 -34.63 12.10
CA ALA A 4 11.30 -33.76 10.97
C ALA A 4 10.71 -32.37 11.24
N PHE A 5 11.57 -31.35 11.28
CA PHE A 5 11.19 -29.94 11.21
C PHE A 5 10.53 -29.67 9.86
N LEU A 6 9.21 -29.49 9.85
CA LEU A 6 8.52 -28.83 8.74
C LEU A 6 8.81 -27.34 8.84
N GLY A 7 9.67 -26.86 7.95
CA GLY A 7 9.94 -25.44 7.79
C GLY A 7 8.68 -24.72 7.34
N SER A 8 8.18 -23.82 8.18
CA SER A 8 7.22 -22.78 7.80
C SER A 8 7.92 -21.77 6.89
N GLY A 9 8.10 -22.13 5.63
CA GLY A 9 8.35 -21.15 4.58
C GLY A 9 7.09 -20.33 4.38
N CYS A 10 6.91 -19.25 5.15
CA CYS A 10 5.94 -18.21 4.84
C CYS A 10 6.38 -17.48 3.56
N GLY A 11 6.26 -18.15 2.42
CA GLY A 11 6.16 -17.46 1.14
C GLY A 11 4.74 -16.94 1.05
N THR A 12 4.56 -15.63 1.11
CA THR A 12 3.29 -15.00 0.77
C THR A 12 2.94 -15.44 -0.66
N ASP A 13 1.85 -16.18 -0.86
CA ASP A 13 1.45 -16.60 -2.21
C ASP A 13 1.38 -15.38 -3.15
N PRO A 14 1.95 -15.42 -4.36
CA PRO A 14 2.01 -14.28 -5.28
C PRO A 14 0.70 -13.47 -5.49
N PRO A 15 -0.49 -14.08 -5.65
CA PRO A 15 -1.76 -13.32 -5.73
C PRO A 15 -2.09 -12.55 -4.43
N THR A 16 -1.59 -13.01 -3.29
CA THR A 16 -1.78 -12.33 -2.01
C THR A 16 -0.97 -11.03 -1.92
N LEU A 17 0.15 -10.92 -2.65
CA LEU A 17 1.03 -9.76 -2.57
C LEU A 17 0.40 -8.49 -3.16
N LEU A 18 -0.11 -8.55 -4.40
CA LEU A 18 -0.70 -7.39 -5.06
C LEU A 18 -1.92 -6.88 -4.31
N ARG A 19 -2.74 -7.79 -3.79
CA ARG A 19 -3.88 -7.47 -2.94
C ARG A 19 -3.47 -6.81 -1.62
N THR A 20 -2.37 -7.27 -1.02
CA THR A 20 -1.82 -6.68 0.20
C THR A 20 -1.32 -5.26 -0.05
N LEU A 21 -0.57 -5.04 -1.13
CA LEU A 21 -0.12 -3.70 -1.54
C LEU A 21 -1.31 -2.76 -1.81
N ALA A 22 -2.32 -3.25 -2.53
CA ALA A 22 -3.55 -2.49 -2.80
C ALA A 22 -4.31 -2.12 -1.51
N SER A 23 -4.39 -3.04 -0.54
CA SER A 23 -5.08 -2.82 0.74
C SER A 23 -4.40 -1.72 1.58
N TRP A 24 -3.07 -1.70 1.61
CA TRP A 24 -2.32 -0.63 2.28
C TRP A 24 -2.47 0.73 1.57
N ALA A 25 -2.46 0.75 0.23
CA ALA A 25 -2.74 1.94 -0.56
C ALA A 25 -4.15 2.50 -0.26
N ALA A 26 -5.16 1.62 -0.26
CA ALA A 26 -6.54 1.97 0.06
C ALA A 26 -6.70 2.48 1.49
N THR A 27 -5.98 1.88 2.45
CA THR A 27 -5.95 2.35 3.85
C THR A 27 -5.41 3.77 3.94
N GLY A 28 -4.32 4.07 3.23
CA GLY A 28 -3.78 5.43 3.15
C GLY A 28 -4.77 6.43 2.56
N ALA A 29 -5.42 6.08 1.45
CA ALA A 29 -6.45 6.91 0.82
C ALA A 29 -7.62 7.19 1.77
N MET A 30 -8.13 6.15 2.43
CA MET A 30 -9.24 6.26 3.38
C MET A 30 -8.89 7.17 4.56
N LEU A 31 -7.71 6.99 5.15
CA LEU A 31 -7.23 7.83 6.26
C LEU A 31 -7.01 9.28 5.85
N GLY A 32 -6.47 9.50 4.65
CA GLY A 32 -6.32 10.85 4.10
C GLY A 32 -7.67 11.57 3.99
N ARG A 33 -8.68 10.91 3.42
CA ARG A 33 -10.04 11.46 3.30
C ARG A 33 -10.68 11.68 4.67
N ALA A 34 -10.67 10.67 5.53
CA ALA A 34 -11.24 10.75 6.87
C ALA A 34 -10.61 11.87 7.69
N TRP A 35 -9.28 12.05 7.62
CA TRP A 35 -8.62 13.17 8.24
C TRP A 35 -9.10 14.47 7.62
N ALA A 36 -9.04 14.62 6.28
CA ALA A 36 -9.40 15.85 5.57
C ALA A 36 -10.82 16.34 5.89
N ASP A 37 -11.74 15.42 6.15
CA ASP A 37 -13.13 15.70 6.51
C ASP A 37 -13.35 15.88 8.03
N GLY A 38 -12.27 15.83 8.82
CA GLY A 38 -12.30 16.06 10.27
C GLY A 38 -12.72 14.84 11.09
N ALA A 39 -12.88 13.67 10.48
CA ALA A 39 -13.35 12.45 11.14
C ALA A 39 -12.28 11.75 11.99
N THR A 40 -10.98 12.06 11.79
CA THR A 40 -9.89 11.45 12.55
C THR A 40 -8.88 12.49 13.09
N PRO A 41 -8.35 12.32 14.32
CA PRO A 41 -7.30 13.19 14.85
C PRO A 41 -5.99 13.10 14.05
N ARG A 42 -5.32 14.25 13.88
CA ARG A 42 -4.03 14.35 13.14
C ARG A 42 -2.98 13.33 13.60
N ALA A 43 -2.71 13.26 14.91
CA ALA A 43 -1.69 12.35 15.46
C ALA A 43 -2.03 10.85 15.27
N TYR A 44 -3.31 10.50 15.13
CA TYR A 44 -3.72 9.15 14.78
C TYR A 44 -3.48 8.87 13.29
N THR A 45 -3.89 9.80 12.42
CA THR A 45 -3.70 9.70 10.97
C THR A 45 -2.22 9.56 10.62
N GLU A 46 -1.34 10.41 11.17
CA GLU A 46 0.11 10.36 10.92
C GLU A 46 0.73 9.01 11.27
N ARG A 47 0.51 8.54 12.50
CA ARG A 47 1.05 7.25 12.97
C ARG A 47 0.58 6.08 12.10
N THR A 48 -0.66 6.13 11.64
CA THR A 48 -1.22 5.06 10.81
C THR A 48 -0.68 5.12 9.39
N LEU A 49 -0.50 6.32 8.81
CA LEU A 49 0.16 6.48 7.51
C LEU A 49 1.63 6.02 7.54
N GLU A 50 2.36 6.35 8.60
CA GLU A 50 3.73 5.86 8.80
C GLU A 50 3.80 4.34 8.90
N ARG A 51 2.83 3.72 9.59
CA ARG A 51 2.71 2.26 9.63
C ARG A 51 2.45 1.70 8.23
N ALA A 52 1.44 2.23 7.52
CA ALA A 52 1.13 1.80 6.17
C ALA A 52 2.33 1.89 5.22
N GLN A 53 3.12 2.97 5.33
CA GLN A 53 4.35 3.14 4.56
C GLN A 53 5.39 2.06 4.88
N ARG A 54 5.62 1.73 6.16
CA ARG A 54 6.57 0.69 6.56
C ARG A 54 6.15 -0.69 6.07
N GLU A 55 4.88 -1.04 6.27
CA GLU A 55 4.34 -2.35 5.85
C GLU A 55 4.41 -2.49 4.33
N LEU A 56 4.00 -1.45 3.59
CA LEU A 56 4.06 -1.46 2.13
C LEU A 56 5.50 -1.52 1.62
N ALA A 57 6.44 -0.83 2.26
CA ALA A 57 7.86 -0.90 1.90
C ALA A 57 8.47 -2.29 2.14
N THR A 58 8.04 -3.00 3.18
CA THR A 58 8.43 -4.40 3.42
C THR A 58 7.90 -5.30 2.32
N GLN A 59 6.60 -5.23 2.04
CA GLN A 59 5.94 -6.04 1.01
C GLN A 59 6.45 -5.74 -0.40
N ALA A 60 6.81 -4.48 -0.70
CA ALA A 60 7.35 -4.10 -2.00
C ALA A 60 8.67 -4.82 -2.35
N ARG A 61 9.43 -5.29 -1.36
CA ARG A 61 10.64 -6.10 -1.59
C ARG A 61 10.33 -7.47 -2.19
N GLU A 62 9.12 -7.96 -1.97
CA GLU A 62 8.64 -9.24 -2.48
C GLU A 62 8.18 -9.15 -3.94
N LEU A 63 8.12 -7.95 -4.56
CA LEU A 63 7.73 -7.81 -5.97
C LEU A 63 8.59 -8.64 -6.94
N GLY A 64 9.81 -9.01 -6.54
CA GLY A 64 10.69 -9.90 -7.31
C GLY A 64 10.13 -11.32 -7.50
N THR A 65 9.18 -11.76 -6.66
CA THR A 65 8.56 -13.09 -6.73
C THR A 65 7.41 -13.17 -7.73
N LEU A 66 6.92 -12.03 -8.22
CA LEU A 66 5.84 -11.99 -9.21
C LEU A 66 6.33 -12.41 -10.61
N PRO A 67 5.44 -12.99 -11.44
CA PRO A 67 5.67 -13.14 -12.87
C PRO A 67 6.13 -11.84 -13.52
N THR A 68 7.02 -11.93 -14.52
CA THR A 68 7.68 -10.75 -15.10
C THR A 68 6.71 -9.72 -15.67
N ALA A 69 5.59 -10.17 -16.27
CA ALA A 69 4.54 -9.29 -16.77
C ALA A 69 3.89 -8.47 -15.63
N GLN A 70 3.45 -9.14 -14.56
CA GLN A 70 2.86 -8.49 -13.39
C GLN A 70 3.85 -7.57 -12.69
N ARG A 71 5.10 -8.03 -12.46
CA ARG A 71 6.15 -7.23 -11.82
C ARG A 71 6.40 -5.92 -12.56
N THR A 72 6.57 -5.98 -13.89
CA THR A 72 6.81 -4.80 -14.73
C THR A 72 5.68 -3.78 -14.62
N GLN A 73 4.44 -4.24 -14.46
CA GLN A 73 3.28 -3.37 -14.30
C GLN A 73 3.13 -2.86 -12.86
N ALA A 74 3.42 -3.69 -11.85
CA ALA A 74 3.22 -3.39 -10.44
C ALA A 74 4.29 -2.45 -9.87
N THR A 75 5.57 -2.65 -10.19
CA THR A 75 6.69 -1.85 -9.67
C THR A 75 6.46 -0.34 -9.75
N PRO A 76 6.16 0.27 -10.92
CA PRO A 76 5.96 1.72 -10.98
C PRO A 76 4.72 2.19 -10.21
N VAL A 77 3.70 1.34 -10.04
CA VAL A 77 2.50 1.67 -9.25
C VAL A 77 2.84 1.63 -7.76
N THR A 78 3.55 0.60 -7.30
CA THR A 78 4.00 0.48 -5.91
C THR A 78 4.92 1.62 -5.50
N GLU A 79 5.83 2.05 -6.37
CA GLU A 79 6.69 3.22 -6.13
C GLU A 79 5.89 4.52 -5.99
N ARG A 80 4.86 4.71 -6.83
CA ARG A 80 3.95 5.86 -6.69
C ARG A 80 3.17 5.80 -5.40
N VAL A 81 2.69 4.63 -4.97
CA VAL A 81 2.01 4.48 -3.68
C VAL A 81 2.93 4.81 -2.51
N LEU A 82 4.17 4.31 -2.50
CA LEU A 82 5.16 4.64 -1.45
C LEU A 82 5.39 6.15 -1.34
N ARG A 83 5.56 6.80 -2.50
CA ARG A 83 5.73 8.26 -2.57
C ARG A 83 4.47 8.98 -2.09
N GLY A 84 3.30 8.55 -2.57
CA GLY A 84 2.01 9.12 -2.22
C GLY A 84 1.69 9.03 -0.73
N LEU A 85 1.99 7.90 -0.08
CA LEU A 85 1.82 7.74 1.38
C LEU A 85 2.72 8.71 2.17
N ARG A 86 3.97 8.88 1.75
CA ARG A 86 4.90 9.82 2.37
C ARG A 86 4.44 11.26 2.19
N ASP A 87 4.05 11.63 0.97
CA ASP A 87 3.61 12.98 0.64
C ASP A 87 2.28 13.30 1.35
N LEU A 88 1.40 12.29 1.49
CA LEU A 88 0.15 12.39 2.25
C LEU A 88 0.44 12.66 3.74
N ALA A 89 1.36 11.93 4.35
CA ALA A 89 1.76 12.17 5.74
C ALA A 89 2.36 13.57 5.94
N TRP A 90 3.15 14.05 4.98
CA TRP A 90 3.68 15.41 4.99
C TRP A 90 2.56 16.46 4.89
N ALA A 91 1.61 16.30 3.98
CA ALA A 91 0.47 17.20 3.84
C ALA A 91 -0.43 17.22 5.08
N VAL A 92 -0.62 16.08 5.75
CA VAL A 92 -1.31 15.98 7.05
C VAL A 92 -0.59 16.83 8.11
N ARG A 93 0.75 16.71 8.21
CA ARG A 93 1.55 17.51 9.15
C ARG A 93 1.48 19.00 8.86
N ALA A 94 1.47 19.36 7.57
CA ALA A 94 1.36 20.73 7.09
C ALA A 94 -0.06 21.32 7.17
N HIS A 95 -1.05 20.54 7.63
CA HIS A 95 -2.47 20.93 7.64
C HIS A 95 -3.07 21.26 6.26
N ASP A 96 -2.45 20.82 5.17
CA ASP A 96 -2.93 21.08 3.81
C ASP A 96 -4.02 20.07 3.41
N ARG A 97 -5.26 20.41 3.76
CA ARG A 97 -6.47 19.60 3.46
C ARG A 97 -6.66 19.38 1.96
N ALA A 98 -6.35 20.39 1.14
CA ALA A 98 -6.55 20.31 -0.30
C ALA A 98 -5.54 19.35 -0.94
N ALA A 99 -4.27 19.41 -0.54
CA ALA A 99 -3.26 18.44 -0.95
C ALA A 99 -3.61 17.03 -0.49
N VAL A 100 -4.06 16.87 0.77
CA VAL A 100 -4.45 15.56 1.28
C VAL A 100 -5.56 14.92 0.46
N ARG A 101 -6.61 15.68 0.07
CA ARG A 101 -7.68 15.14 -0.79
C ARG A 101 -7.15 14.65 -2.14
N ARG A 102 -6.35 15.46 -2.84
CA ARG A 102 -5.76 15.08 -4.13
C ARG A 102 -4.86 13.85 -4.03
N LEU A 103 -4.02 13.79 -2.99
CA LEU A 103 -3.12 12.67 -2.74
C LEU A 103 -3.89 11.40 -2.38
N ALA A 104 -4.95 11.51 -1.58
CA ALA A 104 -5.82 10.40 -1.24
C ALA A 104 -6.58 9.84 -2.45
N ASP A 105 -7.05 10.71 -3.34
CA ASP A 105 -7.70 10.27 -4.59
C ASP A 105 -6.73 9.53 -5.52
N THR A 106 -5.50 10.03 -5.62
CA THR A 106 -4.42 9.39 -6.38
C THR A 106 -4.10 8.01 -5.80
N LEU A 107 -3.93 7.91 -4.48
CA LEU A 107 -3.70 6.63 -3.79
C LEU A 107 -4.86 5.66 -3.98
N GLY A 108 -6.10 6.14 -3.98
CA GLY A 108 -7.28 5.31 -4.24
C GLY A 108 -7.31 4.78 -5.67
N ALA A 109 -6.85 5.56 -6.65
CA ALA A 109 -6.71 5.11 -8.04
C ALA A 109 -5.58 4.08 -8.20
N ASP A 110 -4.42 4.31 -7.60
CA ASP A 110 -3.30 3.37 -7.61
C ASP A 110 -3.64 2.06 -6.86
N ALA A 111 -4.44 2.12 -5.79
CA ALA A 111 -4.95 0.94 -5.10
C ALA A 111 -5.79 0.05 -6.02
N ARG A 112 -6.77 0.64 -6.74
CA ARG A 112 -7.58 -0.09 -7.73
C ARG A 112 -6.74 -0.69 -8.85
N ARG A 113 -5.72 0.05 -9.29
CA ARG A 113 -4.79 -0.44 -10.30
C ARG A 113 -4.02 -1.66 -9.80
N LEU A 114 -3.48 -1.63 -8.59
CA LEU A 114 -2.81 -2.80 -8.00
C LEU A 114 -3.75 -4.00 -7.87
N SER A 115 -5.01 -3.78 -7.46
CA SER A 115 -6.02 -4.84 -7.40
C SER A 115 -6.30 -5.47 -8.76
N SER A 116 -6.38 -4.68 -9.84
CA SER A 116 -6.62 -5.22 -11.19
C SER A 116 -5.47 -6.06 -11.75
N LEU A 117 -4.25 -5.92 -11.20
CA LEU A 117 -3.09 -6.72 -11.61
C LEU A 117 -3.08 -8.13 -10.99
N ASP A 118 -3.91 -8.36 -9.98
CA ASP A 118 -4.10 -9.66 -9.33
C ASP A 118 -4.98 -10.60 -10.18
N GLU A 119 -5.82 -10.04 -11.06
CA GLU A 119 -6.70 -10.82 -11.93
C GLU A 119 -5.92 -11.41 -13.12
N PRO A 120 -6.11 -12.71 -13.45
CA PRO A 120 -5.48 -13.30 -14.62
C PRO A 120 -6.00 -12.63 -15.90
N PRO A 121 -5.15 -12.45 -16.93
CA PRO A 121 -5.62 -11.95 -18.22
C PRO A 121 -6.66 -12.92 -18.79
N SER A 122 -7.83 -12.39 -19.15
CA SER A 122 -8.93 -13.12 -19.78
C SER A 122 -8.57 -13.62 -21.17
#